data_AF-W8T440-F1
#
_entry.id   AF-W8T440-F1
#
_cell.length_a   1.000
_cell.length_b   1.000
_cell.length_c   1.000
_cell.angle_alpha   90.00
_cell.angle_beta   90.00
_cell.angle_gamma   90.00
#
_symmetry.space_group_name_H-M   'P 1'
#
loop_
_entity.id
_entity.type
_entity.pdbx_description
1 polymer ?
#
loop_
_entity_poly.entity_id
_entity_poly.type
_entity_poly.pdbx_seq_one_letter_code
_entity_poly.pdbx_strand_id
1 'polypeptide(L)'
;MDLDKVVEISVLFDFYGELLTDKQKDVVNLYYNEDYSLSEISENLQISRQAVYDTLKRAVKILKEYECKLRLLEKLYSRNDLVEEINEGLAQLGDMAGDAGCSEMADLIQRLKDCCRELLK
;
A
#
# COMPACT_ATOMS: atom_id res chain seq x y z
N MET A 1 -16.21 3.22 -12.92
CA MET A 1 -14.78 3.21 -12.54
C MET A 1 -14.53 1.85 -11.93
N ASP A 2 -13.46 1.18 -12.31
CA ASP A 2 -13.14 -0.15 -11.77
C ASP A 2 -12.51 0.03 -10.38
N LEU A 3 -13.14 -0.50 -9.34
CA LEU A 3 -12.73 -0.27 -7.95
C LEU A 3 -11.32 -0.79 -7.70
N ASP A 4 -10.98 -1.94 -8.27
CA ASP A 4 -9.66 -2.56 -8.12
C ASP A 4 -8.57 -1.67 -8.70
N LYS A 5 -8.87 -0.99 -9.81
CA LYS A 5 -7.96 -0.04 -10.43
C LYS A 5 -7.81 1.26 -9.61
N VAL A 6 -8.86 1.71 -8.94
CA VAL A 6 -8.77 2.89 -8.05
C VAL A 6 -7.83 2.58 -6.91
N VAL A 7 -8.07 1.45 -6.23
CA VAL A 7 -7.23 0.99 -5.12
C VAL A 7 -5.78 0.79 -5.57
N GLU A 8 -5.54 0.13 -6.71
CA GLU A 8 -4.20 -0.07 -7.26
C GLU A 8 -3.44 1.25 -7.41
N ILE A 9 -4.07 2.26 -8.01
CA ILE A 9 -3.39 3.53 -8.28
C ILE A 9 -3.19 4.35 -7.00
N SER A 10 -4.15 4.37 -6.08
CA SER A 10 -3.99 5.05 -4.79
C SER A 10 -2.81 4.47 -4.01
N VAL A 11 -2.69 3.14 -3.94
CA VAL A 11 -1.54 2.50 -3.27
C VAL A 11 -0.23 2.82 -3.97
N LEU A 12 -0.17 2.76 -5.30
CA LEU A 12 1.04 3.17 -6.04
C LEU A 12 1.40 4.64 -5.81
N PHE A 13 0.39 5.50 -5.66
CA PHE A 13 0.57 6.91 -5.37
C PHE A 13 1.13 7.14 -3.96
N ASP A 14 0.74 6.36 -2.96
CA ASP A 14 1.32 6.45 -1.61
C ASP A 14 2.82 6.14 -1.60
N PHE A 15 3.26 5.21 -2.47
CA PHE A 15 4.67 4.82 -2.57
C PHE A 15 5.51 5.77 -3.43
N TYR A 16 4.94 6.27 -4.52
CA TYR A 16 5.70 6.93 -5.59
C TYR A 16 5.22 8.35 -5.90
N GLY A 17 4.18 8.85 -5.23
CA GLY A 17 3.55 10.15 -5.48
C GLY A 17 4.51 11.32 -5.31
N GLU A 18 5.46 11.23 -4.37
CA GLU A 18 6.51 12.25 -4.17
C GLU A 18 7.54 12.32 -5.31
N LEU A 19 7.57 11.33 -6.21
CA LEU A 19 8.44 11.34 -7.39
C LEU A 19 7.76 11.98 -8.61
N LEU A 20 6.46 12.27 -8.52
CA LEU A 20 5.71 12.97 -9.55
C LEU A 20 6.01 14.47 -9.49
N THR A 21 5.73 15.19 -10.58
CA THR A 21 5.71 16.66 -10.52
C THR A 21 4.49 17.14 -9.73
N ASP A 22 4.54 18.33 -9.15
CA ASP A 22 3.43 18.90 -8.35
C ASP A 22 2.09 18.79 -9.10
N LYS A 23 2.07 19.20 -10.37
CA LYS A 23 0.85 19.12 -11.21
C LYS A 23 0.34 17.69 -11.44
N GLN A 24 1.24 16.71 -11.56
CA GLN A 24 0.85 15.30 -11.69
C GLN A 24 0.28 14.79 -10.36
N LYS A 25 0.94 15.16 -9.25
CA LYS A 25 0.55 14.79 -7.90
C LYS A 25 -0.85 15.33 -7.57
N ASP A 26 -1.10 16.61 -7.83
CA ASP A 26 -2.40 17.25 -7.60
C ASP A 26 -3.52 16.56 -8.38
N VAL A 27 -3.29 16.30 -9.67
CA VAL A 27 -4.30 15.67 -10.54
C VAL A 27 -4.59 14.24 -10.10
N VAL A 28 -3.58 13.45 -9.71
CA VAL A 28 -3.79 12.09 -9.21
C VAL A 28 -4.51 12.11 -7.87
N ASN A 29 -4.09 12.95 -6.93
CA ASN A 29 -4.71 13.03 -5.60
C ASN A 29 -6.18 13.44 -5.69
N LEU A 30 -6.49 14.50 -6.43
CA LEU A 30 -7.87 14.95 -6.60
C LEU A 30 -8.75 13.86 -7.23
N TYR A 31 -8.23 13.10 -8.20
CA TYR A 31 -9.03 12.10 -8.90
C TYR A 31 -9.19 10.77 -8.16
N TYR A 32 -8.11 10.26 -7.54
CA TYR A 32 -8.08 8.92 -6.95
C TYR A 32 -8.32 8.91 -5.42
N ASN A 33 -8.05 10.02 -4.72
CA ASN A 33 -8.17 10.09 -3.26
C ASN A 33 -9.31 11.02 -2.80
N GLU A 34 -9.62 12.07 -3.57
CA GLU A 34 -10.68 13.04 -3.23
C GLU A 34 -11.97 12.86 -4.06
N ASP A 35 -12.01 11.86 -4.94
CA ASP A 35 -13.15 11.54 -5.82
C ASP A 35 -13.63 12.69 -6.74
N TYR A 36 -12.78 13.65 -7.08
CA TYR A 36 -13.12 14.71 -8.03
C TYR A 36 -13.24 14.15 -9.44
N SER A 37 -14.25 14.63 -10.18
CA SER A 37 -14.37 14.40 -11.61
C SER A 37 -13.33 15.21 -12.41
N LEU A 38 -13.05 14.78 -13.64
CA LEU A 38 -12.15 15.52 -14.54
C LEU A 38 -12.61 16.97 -14.81
N SER A 39 -13.92 17.23 -14.72
CA SER A 39 -14.47 18.58 -14.88
C SER A 39 -14.19 19.44 -13.64
N GLU A 40 -14.41 18.91 -12.44
CA GLU A 40 -14.11 19.62 -11.19
C GLU A 40 -12.60 19.92 -11.07
N ILE A 41 -11.74 18.98 -11.47
CA ILE A 41 -10.29 19.21 -11.50
C ILE A 41 -9.91 20.26 -12.54
N SER A 42 -10.56 20.25 -13.71
CA SER A 42 -10.34 21.24 -14.78
C SER A 42 -10.66 22.65 -14.30
N GLU A 43 -11.77 22.81 -13.58
CA GLU A 43 -12.19 24.06 -12.96
C GLU A 43 -11.24 24.47 -11.82
N ASN A 44 -10.90 23.55 -10.92
CA ASN A 44 -10.03 23.83 -9.77
C ASN A 44 -8.63 24.27 -10.20
N LEU A 45 -8.04 23.57 -11.18
CA LEU A 45 -6.67 23.82 -11.66
C LEU A 45 -6.61 24.81 -12.83
N GLN A 46 -7.75 25.34 -13.29
CA GLN A 46 -7.83 26.30 -14.41
C GLN A 46 -7.12 25.80 -15.68
N ILE A 47 -7.26 24.52 -15.99
CA ILE A 47 -6.71 23.87 -17.20
C ILE A 47 -7.82 23.15 -17.95
N SER A 48 -7.61 22.82 -19.23
CA SER A 48 -8.62 22.09 -19.99
C SER A 48 -8.83 20.66 -19.45
N ARG A 49 -10.06 20.15 -19.56
CA ARG A 49 -10.38 18.75 -19.23
C ARG A 49 -9.46 17.74 -19.95
N GLN A 50 -9.07 18.06 -21.18
CA GLN A 50 -8.09 17.25 -21.93
C GLN A 50 -6.72 17.26 -21.27
N ALA A 51 -6.25 18.41 -20.80
CA ALA A 51 -4.99 18.52 -20.08
C ALA A 51 -5.01 17.74 -18.75
N VAL A 52 -6.14 17.73 -18.03
CA VAL A 52 -6.34 16.89 -16.84
C VAL A 52 -6.19 15.41 -17.22
N TYR A 53 -6.96 14.96 -18.22
CA TYR A 53 -6.94 13.56 -18.68
C TYR A 53 -5.54 13.09 -19.08
N ASP A 54 -4.83 13.89 -19.88
CA ASP A 54 -3.49 13.55 -20.35
C ASP A 54 -2.47 13.54 -19.20
N THR A 55 -2.61 14.45 -18.23
CA THR A 55 -1.76 14.51 -17.04
C THR A 55 -1.98 13.29 -16.16
N LEU A 56 -3.23 12.95 -15.87
CA LEU A 56 -3.61 11.77 -15.11
C LEU A 56 -3.07 10.48 -15.76
N LYS A 57 -3.29 10.32 -17.07
CA LYS A 57 -2.82 9.16 -17.83
C LYS A 57 -1.30 9.02 -17.80
N ARG A 58 -0.56 10.13 -17.92
CA ARG A 58 0.91 10.12 -17.81
C ARG A 58 1.39 9.78 -16.40
N ALA A 59 0.79 10.37 -15.37
CA ALA A 59 1.14 10.12 -13.99
C ALA A 59 0.94 8.64 -13.62
N VAL A 60 -0.22 8.05 -13.97
CA VAL A 60 -0.49 6.63 -13.78
C VAL A 60 0.55 5.74 -14.47
N LYS A 61 0.96 6.09 -15.68
CA LYS A 61 2.01 5.36 -16.39
C LYS A 61 3.34 5.41 -15.64
N ILE A 62 3.73 6.59 -15.16
CA ILE A 62 4.97 6.80 -14.39
C ILE A 62 4.95 5.97 -13.10
N LEU A 63 3.84 6.00 -12.34
CA LEU A 63 3.68 5.20 -11.11
C LEU A 63 3.86 3.69 -11.38
N LYS A 64 3.24 3.16 -12.43
CA LYS A 64 3.41 1.74 -12.82
C LYS A 64 4.82 1.43 -13.29
N GLU A 65 5.48 2.36 -13.98
CA GLU A 65 6.88 2.20 -14.40
C GLU A 65 7.84 2.18 -13.19
N TYR A 66 7.57 2.98 -12.15
CA TYR A 66 8.32 2.91 -10.90
C TYR A 66 8.13 1.56 -10.21
N GLU A 67 6.90 1.06 -10.08
CA GLU A 67 6.69 -0.27 -9.49
C GLU A 67 7.38 -1.38 -10.29
N CYS A 68 7.30 -1.35 -11.62
CA CYS A 68 7.97 -2.34 -12.47
C CYS A 68 9.49 -2.39 -12.23
N LYS A 69 10.12 -1.23 -11.96
CA LYS A 69 11.57 -1.10 -11.76
C LYS A 69 12.00 -1.34 -10.32
N LEU A 70 11.24 -0.84 -9.35
CA LEU A 70 11.62 -0.79 -7.93
C LEU A 70 11.02 -1.93 -7.11
N ARG A 71 9.81 -2.36 -7.50
CA ARG A 71 9.05 -3.46 -6.89
C ARG A 71 8.82 -3.28 -5.39
N LEU A 72 8.59 -2.04 -4.95
CA LEU A 72 8.46 -1.76 -3.52
C LEU A 72 7.16 -2.32 -2.95
N LEU A 73 6.07 -2.23 -3.72
CA LEU A 73 4.79 -2.78 -3.31
C LEU A 73 4.82 -4.32 -3.30
N GLU A 74 5.36 -4.93 -4.37
CA GLU A 74 5.58 -6.38 -4.43
C GLU A 74 6.41 -6.87 -3.22
N LYS A 75 7.52 -6.19 -2.91
CA LYS A 75 8.37 -6.53 -1.75
C LYS A 75 7.65 -6.34 -0.42
N LEU A 76 6.78 -5.35 -0.28
CA LEU A 76 5.98 -5.18 0.93
C LEU A 76 5.05 -6.38 1.12
N TYR A 77 4.30 -6.76 0.09
CA TYR A 77 3.41 -7.92 0.16
C TYR A 77 4.16 -9.20 0.48
N SER A 78 5.28 -9.47 -0.20
CA SER A 78 6.11 -10.66 0.09
C SER A 78 6.65 -10.66 1.53
N ARG A 79 6.99 -9.49 2.09
CA ARG A 79 7.41 -9.39 3.49
C ARG A 79 6.26 -9.66 4.44
N ASN A 80 5.07 -9.16 4.14
CA ASN A 80 3.89 -9.39 4.97
C ASN A 80 3.51 -10.87 4.98
N ASP A 81 3.54 -11.54 3.82
CA ASP A 81 3.30 -12.98 3.70
C ASP A 81 4.27 -13.79 4.59
N LEU A 82 5.56 -13.43 4.58
CA LEU A 82 6.57 -14.07 5.44
C LEU A 82 6.32 -13.83 6.93
N VAL A 83 5.88 -12.63 7.32
CA VAL A 83 5.56 -12.34 8.72
C VAL A 83 4.32 -13.11 9.16
N GLU A 84 3.32 -13.30 8.30
CA GLU A 84 2.16 -14.13 8.59
C GLU A 84 2.55 -15.61 8.72
N GLU A 85 3.41 -16.13 7.86
CA GLU A 85 3.95 -17.50 7.99
C GLU A 85 4.66 -17.70 9.35
N ILE A 86 5.43 -16.71 9.79
CA ILE A 86 6.06 -16.72 11.13
C ILE A 86 5.00 -16.72 12.23
N ASN A 87 3.96 -15.87 12.12
CA ASN A 87 2.87 -15.82 13.10
C ASN A 87 2.14 -17.16 13.21
N GLU A 88 1.87 -17.84 12.10
CA GLU A 88 1.25 -19.16 12.07
C GLU A 88 2.13 -20.21 12.76
N GLY A 89 3.44 -20.21 12.49
CA GLY A 89 4.39 -21.08 13.19
C GLY A 89 4.45 -20.82 14.70
N LEU A 90 4.43 -19.55 15.11
CA LEU A 90 4.37 -19.15 16.53
C LEU A 90 3.04 -19.54 17.19
N ALA A 91 1.93 -19.57 16.44
CA ALA A 91 0.66 -20.06 16.95
C ALA A 91 0.74 -21.54 17.30
N GLN A 92 1.23 -22.36 16.36
CA GLN A 92 1.40 -23.81 16.56
C GLN A 92 2.35 -24.13 17.73
N LEU A 93 3.47 -23.40 17.84
CA LEU A 93 4.40 -23.55 18.96
C LEU A 93 3.76 -23.15 20.30
N GLY A 94 2.90 -22.13 20.30
CA GLY A 94 2.18 -21.68 21.48
C GLY A 94 1.25 -22.75 22.02
N ASP A 95 0.51 -23.43 21.14
CA ASP A 95 -0.39 -24.51 21.51
C ASP A 95 0.39 -25.68 22.14
N MET A 96 1.53 -26.07 21.54
CA MET A 96 2.40 -27.12 22.09
C MET A 96 3.04 -26.75 23.44
N ALA A 97 3.42 -25.48 23.62
CA ALA A 97 4.04 -25.00 24.87
C ALA A 97 3.02 -24.90 26.03
N GLY A 98 1.75 -24.60 25.71
CA GLY A 98 0.64 -24.62 26.66
C GLY A 98 0.43 -25.99 27.27
N ASP A 99 0.48 -27.05 26.46
CA ASP A 99 0.34 -28.44 26.90
C ASP A 99 1.52 -28.91 27.77
N ALA A 100 2.71 -28.34 27.57
CA ALA A 100 3.93 -28.66 28.32
C ALA A 100 4.07 -27.89 29.65
N GLY A 101 3.19 -26.91 29.93
CA GLY A 101 3.23 -26.11 31.16
C GLY A 101 4.44 -25.17 31.29
N CYS A 102 5.07 -24.79 30.18
CA CYS A 102 6.30 -23.97 30.18
C CYS A 102 5.97 -22.47 30.06
N SER A 103 5.77 -21.81 31.22
CA SER A 103 5.38 -20.38 31.28
C SER A 103 6.37 -19.45 30.59
N GLU A 104 7.68 -19.69 30.71
CA GLU A 104 8.72 -18.84 30.11
C GLU A 104 8.70 -18.89 28.57
N MET A 105 8.37 -20.06 28.01
CA MET A 105 8.27 -20.24 26.56
C MET A 105 7.01 -19.58 26.01
N ALA A 106 5.88 -19.66 26.73
CA ALA A 106 4.64 -18.98 26.38
C ALA A 106 4.82 -17.46 26.33
N ASP A 107 5.52 -16.88 27.32
CA ASP A 107 5.80 -15.44 27.37
C ASP A 107 6.67 -14.97 26.19
N LEU A 108 7.70 -15.76 25.82
CA LEU A 108 8.55 -15.44 24.67
C LEU A 108 7.77 -15.50 23.35
N ILE A 109 6.93 -16.52 23.16
CA ILE A 109 6.07 -16.68 21.98
C ILE A 109 5.11 -15.49 21.88
N GLN A 110 4.52 -15.05 23.00
CA GLN A 110 3.62 -13.91 22.99
C GLN A 110 4.34 -12.62 22.58
N ARG A 111 5.55 -12.37 23.09
CA ARG A 111 6.38 -11.22 22.66
C ARG A 111 6.69 -11.25 21.17
N LEU A 112 7.04 -12.43 20.63
CA LEU A 112 7.32 -12.57 19.20
C LEU A 112 6.08 -12.32 18.33
N LYS A 113 4.89 -12.79 18.77
CA LYS A 113 3.61 -12.47 18.11
C LYS A 113 3.33 -10.98 18.12
N ASP A 114 3.60 -10.30 19.23
CA ASP A 114 3.40 -8.85 19.33
C ASP A 114 4.36 -8.09 18.41
N CYS A 115 5.64 -8.49 18.32
CA CYS A 115 6.59 -7.94 17.34
C CYS A 115 6.12 -8.15 15.89
N CYS A 116 5.60 -9.33 15.55
CA CYS A 116 5.08 -9.58 14.20
C CYS A 116 3.86 -8.71 13.87
N ARG A 117 2.96 -8.47 14.83
CA ARG A 117 1.85 -7.52 14.65
C ARG A 117 2.33 -6.08 14.44
N GLU A 118 3.44 -5.67 15.06
CA GLU A 118 4.03 -4.34 14.83
C GLU A 118 4.64 -4.21 13.43
N LEU A 119 5.18 -5.29 12.87
CA LEU A 119 5.77 -5.29 11.52
C LEU A 119 4.75 -5.23 10.38
N LEU A 120 3.49 -5.59 10.67
CA LEU A 120 2.37 -5.58 9.71
C LEU A 120 1.51 -4.30 9.78
N LYS A 121 1.81 -3.39 10.73
CA LYS A 121 1.19 -2.06 10.82
C LYS A 121 1.85 -1.08 9.86
#